data_AF-A0A2D7DX31-F1
#
_entry.id   AF-A0A2D7DX31-F1
#
_cell.length_a   1.000
_cell.length_b   1.000
_cell.length_c   1.000
_cell.angle_alpha   90.00
_cell.angle_beta   90.00
_cell.angle_gamma   90.00
#
_symmetry.space_group_name_H-M   'P 1'
#
loop_
_entity.id
_entity.type
_entity.pdbx_description
1 polymer ?
#
loop_
_entity_poly.entity_id
_entity_poly.type
_entity_poly.pdbx_seq_one_letter_code
_entity_poly.pdbx_strand_id
1 'polypeptide(L)'
;MNNSVSQSIKSQLDKLEKISNQISLLISAGEYGKINHLDKMRKKIINDMNSCNYSYENDSKKIVLKLISQNQKIISEFKNSQKNSLADISKQKKCTQAYLATF
;
A
#
# COMPACT_ATOMS: atom_id res chain seq x y z
N MET A 1 -10.80 -7.27 32.68
CA MET A 1 -11.41 -7.39 31.34
C MET A 1 -10.65 -6.67 30.21
N ASN A 2 -9.61 -5.85 30.49
CA ASN A 2 -8.92 -5.04 29.46
C ASN A 2 -7.79 -5.74 28.69
N ASN A 3 -7.27 -6.89 29.16
CA ASN A 3 -6.11 -7.55 28.54
C ASN A 3 -6.43 -8.23 27.19
N SER A 4 -7.59 -8.87 27.05
CA SER A 4 -7.93 -9.58 25.80
C SER A 4 -8.19 -8.64 24.63
N VAL A 5 -8.73 -7.45 24.92
CA VAL A 5 -8.99 -6.39 23.93
C VAL A 5 -7.68 -5.81 23.41
N SER A 6 -6.77 -5.43 24.30
CA SER A 6 -5.43 -4.92 23.91
C SER A 6 -4.64 -5.97 23.11
N GLN A 7 -4.74 -7.24 23.49
CA GLN A 7 -4.09 -8.35 22.80
C GLN A 7 -4.70 -8.64 21.41
N SER A 8 -6.02 -8.47 21.27
CA SER A 8 -6.73 -8.56 19.98
C SER A 8 -6.31 -7.44 19.02
N ILE A 9 -6.27 -6.20 19.50
CA ILE A 9 -5.84 -5.02 18.71
C ILE A 9 -4.39 -5.21 18.25
N LYS A 10 -3.49 -5.63 19.15
CA LYS A 10 -2.09 -5.90 18.81
C LYS A 10 -1.96 -6.96 17.73
N SER A 11 -2.73 -8.04 17.82
CA SER A 11 -2.74 -9.09 16.78
C SER A 11 -3.21 -8.58 15.42
N GLN A 12 -4.21 -7.69 15.38
CA GLN A 12 -4.69 -7.09 14.13
C GLN A 12 -3.67 -6.09 13.54
N LEU A 13 -2.99 -5.32 14.39
CA LEU A 13 -1.89 -4.44 13.97
C LEU A 13 -0.70 -5.24 13.41
N ASP A 14 -0.30 -6.34 14.05
CA ASP A 14 0.76 -7.23 13.55
C ASP A 14 0.39 -7.84 12.18
N LYS A 15 -0.89 -8.18 11.97
CA LYS A 15 -1.38 -8.66 10.67
C LYS A 15 -1.31 -7.57 9.60
N LEU A 16 -1.66 -6.33 9.92
CA LEU A 16 -1.54 -5.19 9.01
C LEU A 16 -0.09 -4.92 8.63
N GLU A 17 0.84 -4.99 9.59
CA GLU A 17 2.27 -4.82 9.34
C GLU A 17 2.81 -5.90 8.39
N LYS A 18 2.46 -7.17 8.63
CA LYS A 18 2.85 -8.28 7.74
C LYS A 18 2.32 -8.09 6.32
N ILE A 19 1.05 -7.68 6.18
CA ILE A 19 0.45 -7.39 4.87
C ILE A 19 1.18 -6.24 4.17
N SER A 20 1.48 -5.16 4.88
CA SER A 20 2.24 -4.03 4.30
C SER A 20 3.63 -4.44 3.83
N ASN A 21 4.35 -5.23 4.62
CA ASN A 21 5.68 -5.73 4.24
C ASN A 21 5.61 -6.64 3.00
N GLN A 22 4.60 -7.51 2.92
CA GLN A 22 4.38 -8.35 1.74
C GLN A 22 4.01 -7.55 0.50
N ILE A 23 3.15 -6.52 0.63
CA ILE A 23 2.81 -5.63 -0.49
C ILE A 23 4.07 -4.91 -0.98
N SER A 24 4.92 -4.41 -0.08
CA SER A 24 6.18 -3.75 -0.44
C SER A 24 7.08 -4.64 -1.29
N LEU A 25 7.23 -5.92 -0.90
CA LEU A 25 8.01 -6.90 -1.67
C LEU A 25 7.39 -7.20 -3.04
N LEU A 26 6.07 -7.32 -3.10
CA LEU A 26 5.35 -7.65 -4.35
C LEU A 26 5.31 -6.48 -5.33
N ILE A 27 5.35 -5.23 -4.84
CA ILE A 27 5.44 -4.03 -5.70
C ILE A 27 6.75 -4.08 -6.49
N SER A 28 7.87 -4.35 -5.82
CA SER A 28 9.18 -4.48 -6.46
C SER A 28 9.24 -5.62 -7.48
N ALA A 29 8.42 -6.67 -7.29
CA ALA A 29 8.32 -7.82 -8.18
C ALA A 29 7.27 -7.66 -9.32
N GLY A 30 6.48 -6.58 -9.34
CA GLY A 30 5.44 -6.35 -10.35
C GLY A 30 4.21 -7.27 -10.25
N GLU A 31 4.03 -7.95 -9.12
CA GLU A 31 3.01 -8.99 -8.90
C GLU A 31 1.65 -8.39 -8.44
N TYR A 32 1.06 -7.52 -9.25
CA TYR A 32 -0.12 -6.72 -8.89
C TYR A 32 -1.39 -7.55 -8.57
N GLY A 33 -1.52 -8.76 -9.12
CA GLY A 33 -2.63 -9.66 -8.81
C GLY A 33 -2.66 -10.10 -7.34
N LYS A 34 -1.48 -10.43 -6.79
CA LYS A 34 -1.32 -10.81 -5.37
C LYS A 34 -1.50 -9.59 -4.45
N ILE A 35 -1.06 -8.42 -4.89
CA ILE A 35 -1.26 -7.15 -4.17
C ILE A 35 -2.75 -6.86 -3.96
N ASN A 36 -3.59 -7.08 -4.98
CA ASN A 36 -5.03 -6.83 -4.87
C ASN A 36 -5.71 -7.73 -3.82
N HIS A 37 -5.30 -8.99 -3.73
CA HIS A 37 -5.81 -9.90 -2.70
C HIS A 37 -5.40 -9.45 -1.29
N LEU A 38 -4.13 -9.08 -1.10
CA LEU A 38 -3.62 -8.53 0.15
C LEU A 38 -4.31 -7.22 0.55
N ASP A 39 -4.61 -6.35 -0.42
CA ASP A 39 -5.30 -5.09 -0.17
C ASP A 39 -6.76 -5.29 0.26
N LYS A 40 -7.46 -6.29 -0.31
CA LYS A 40 -8.80 -6.69 0.17
C LYS A 40 -8.76 -7.15 1.62
N MET A 41 -7.78 -7.98 2.00
CA MET A 41 -7.61 -8.40 3.39
C MET A 41 -7.29 -7.21 4.31
N ARG A 42 -6.41 -6.31 3.87
CA ARG A 42 -6.07 -5.08 4.61
C ARG A 42 -7.31 -4.24 4.91
N LYS A 43 -8.14 -3.99 3.89
CA LYS A 43 -9.39 -3.23 4.03
C LYS A 43 -10.38 -3.90 4.98
N LYS A 44 -10.48 -5.23 4.93
CA LYS A 44 -11.35 -5.99 5.84
C LYS A 44 -10.91 -5.82 7.30
N ILE A 45 -9.61 -5.98 7.60
CA ILE A 45 -9.09 -5.82 8.97
C ILE A 45 -9.34 -4.39 9.49
N ILE A 46 -9.11 -3.37 8.66
CA ILE A 46 -9.38 -1.98 9.04
C ILE A 46 -10.87 -1.76 9.34
N ASN A 47 -11.76 -2.29 8.52
CA ASN A 47 -13.20 -2.21 8.77
C ASN A 47 -13.59 -2.92 10.05
N ASP A 48 -13.07 -4.12 10.30
CA ASP A 48 -13.32 -4.87 11.53
C ASP A 48 -12.84 -4.09 12.77
N MET A 49 -11.67 -3.44 12.70
CA MET A 49 -11.16 -2.56 13.76
C MET A 49 -12.05 -1.34 14.01
N ASN A 50 -12.50 -0.66 12.96
CA ASN A 50 -13.36 0.51 13.04
C ASN A 50 -14.74 0.17 13.61
N SER A 51 -15.27 -1.02 13.28
CA SER A 51 -16.59 -1.49 13.71
C SER A 51 -16.64 -1.78 15.21
N CYS A 52 -15.51 -2.15 15.80
CA CYS A 52 -15.44 -2.54 17.21
C CYS A 52 -15.26 -1.37 18.21
N ASN A 53 -15.27 -0.12 17.74
CA ASN A 53 -15.23 1.10 18.57
C ASN A 53 -14.18 1.05 19.70
N TYR A 54 -13.01 0.47 19.41
CA TYR A 54 -11.94 0.32 20.38
C TYR A 54 -11.37 1.70 20.71
N SER A 55 -11.37 2.07 21.99
CA SER A 55 -10.62 3.23 22.48
C SER A 55 -9.13 2.95 22.28
N TYR A 56 -8.55 3.47 21.21
CA TYR A 56 -7.13 3.33 20.91
C TYR A 56 -6.31 3.92 22.06
N GLU A 57 -5.67 3.07 22.86
CA GLU A 57 -4.61 3.49 23.78
C GLU A 57 -3.54 4.26 23.00
N ASN A 58 -2.92 5.27 23.62
CA ASN A 58 -2.02 6.23 22.97
C ASN A 58 -0.91 5.58 22.10
N ASP A 59 -0.42 4.40 22.49
CA ASP A 59 0.58 3.66 21.72
C ASP A 59 0.04 3.12 20.39
N SER A 60 -1.22 2.66 20.37
CA SER A 60 -1.89 2.19 19.15
C SER A 60 -2.06 3.34 18.15
N LYS A 61 -2.37 4.56 18.65
CA LYS A 61 -2.48 5.76 17.81
C LYS A 61 -1.16 6.13 17.14
N LYS A 62 -0.03 6.00 17.85
CA LYS A 62 1.31 6.28 17.32
C LYS A 62 1.70 5.30 16.22
N ILE A 63 1.35 4.01 16.38
CA ILE A 63 1.59 2.97 15.37
C ILE A 63 0.77 3.23 14.11
N VAL A 64 -0.52 3.55 14.26
CA VAL A 64 -1.40 3.88 13.12
C VAL A 64 -0.90 5.10 12.35
N LEU A 65 -0.49 6.17 13.05
CA LEU A 65 0.08 7.36 12.41
C LEU A 65 1.38 7.05 11.63
N LYS A 66 2.24 6.19 12.18
CA LYS A 66 3.45 5.73 11.49
C LYS A 66 3.12 4.97 10.21
N LEU A 67 2.14 4.05 10.26
CA LEU A 67 1.68 3.29 9.09
C LEU A 67 1.08 4.20 8.01
N ILE A 68 0.30 5.21 8.40
CA ILE A 68 -0.26 6.20 7.47
C ILE A 68 0.86 6.97 6.77
N SER A 69 1.86 7.45 7.53
CA SER A 69 3.00 8.18 6.98
C SER A 69 3.81 7.34 6.00
N GLN A 70 4.09 6.07 6.35
CA GLN A 70 4.79 5.14 5.46
C GLN A 70 4.00 4.89 4.17
N ASN A 71 2.68 4.70 4.26
CA ASN A 71 1.83 4.49 3.09
C ASN A 71 1.79 5.71 2.16
N GLN A 72 1.76 6.92 2.72
CA GLN A 72 1.83 8.15 1.92
C GLN A 72 3.13 8.20 1.11
N LYS A 73 4.27 7.86 1.72
CA LYS A 73 5.58 7.81 1.06
C LYS A 73 5.60 6.80 -0.09
N ILE A 74 5.15 5.57 0.15
CA ILE A 74 5.07 4.51 -0.86
C ILE A 74 4.20 4.95 -2.06
N ILE A 75 3.05 5.57 -1.80
CA ILE A 75 2.16 6.06 -2.86
C ILE A 75 2.83 7.16 -3.70
N SER A 76 3.54 8.10 -3.06
CA SER A 76 4.26 9.14 -3.79
C SER A 76 5.38 8.59 -4.66
N GLU A 77 6.17 7.65 -4.16
CA GLU A 77 7.24 7.00 -4.91
C GLU A 77 6.69 6.22 -6.11
N PHE A 78 5.59 5.47 -5.91
CA PHE A 78 4.92 4.74 -6.97
C PHE A 78 4.37 5.66 -8.08
N LYS A 79 3.71 6.77 -7.71
CA LYS A 79 3.21 7.77 -8.67
C LYS A 79 4.35 8.40 -9.49
N ASN A 80 5.47 8.72 -8.85
CA ASN A 80 6.64 9.28 -9.53
C ASN A 80 7.25 8.26 -10.51
N SER A 81 7.39 7.00 -10.11
CA SER A 81 7.87 5.93 -10.99
C SER A 81 6.99 5.75 -12.22
N GLN A 82 5.67 5.70 -12.06
CA GLN A 82 4.73 5.60 -13.19
C GLN A 82 4.83 6.80 -14.14
N LYS A 83 4.97 8.01 -13.60
CA LYS A 83 5.11 9.23 -14.42
C LYS A 83 6.34 9.14 -15.32
N ASN A 84 7.45 8.62 -14.81
CA ASN A 84 8.68 8.47 -15.58
C ASN A 84 8.52 7.41 -16.68
N SER A 85 7.98 6.23 -16.37
CA SER A 85 7.72 5.21 -17.40
C SER A 85 6.77 5.69 -18.49
N LEU A 86 5.72 6.45 -18.14
CA LEU A 86 4.82 7.04 -19.14
C LEU A 86 5.52 8.07 -20.04
N ALA A 87 6.45 8.86 -19.48
CA ALA A 87 7.25 9.80 -20.26
C ALA A 87 8.15 9.08 -21.26
N ASP A 88 8.78 7.97 -20.86
CA ASP A 88 9.64 7.17 -21.73
C ASP A 88 8.86 6.51 -22.87
N ILE A 89 7.69 5.92 -22.56
CA ILE A 89 6.79 5.35 -23.58
C ILE A 89 6.31 6.43 -24.56
N SER A 90 5.95 7.61 -24.05
CA SER A 90 5.54 8.75 -24.88
C SER A 90 6.66 9.19 -25.83
N LYS A 91 7.91 9.23 -25.33
CA LYS A 91 9.08 9.55 -26.15
C LYS A 91 9.31 8.49 -27.23
N GLN A 92 9.29 7.21 -26.87
CA GLN A 92 9.42 6.11 -27.84
C GLN A 92 8.32 6.16 -28.90
N LYS A 93 7.06 6.37 -28.51
CA LYS A 93 5.94 6.52 -29.43
C LYS A 93 6.19 7.63 -30.45
N LYS A 94 6.64 8.81 -30.01
CA LYS A 94 6.97 9.92 -30.92
C LYS A 94 8.10 9.56 -31.90
N CYS A 95 9.15 8.91 -31.42
CA CYS A 95 10.24 8.45 -32.28
C CYS A 95 9.77 7.43 -33.32
N THR A 96 8.97 6.44 -32.92
CA THR A 96 8.40 5.45 -33.84
C THR A 96 7.47 6.09 -34.86
N GLN A 97 6.64 7.05 -34.46
CA GLN A 97 5.78 7.80 -35.37
C GLN A 97 6.56 8.62 -36.39
N ALA A 98 7.65 9.28 -35.95
CA ALA A 98 8.53 10.02 -36.87
C ALA A 98 9.22 9.08 -37.87
N TYR A 99 9.70 7.93 -37.40
CA TYR A 99 10.32 6.91 -38.27
C TYR A 99 9.34 6.38 -39.32
N LEU A 100 8.11 6.05 -38.91
CA LEU A 100 7.03 5.63 -39.82
C LEU A 100 6.61 6.71 -40.81
N ALA A 101 6.80 8.00 -40.51
CA ALA A 101 6.50 9.09 -41.43
C ALA A 101 7.62 9.34 -42.46
N THR A 102 8.82 8.80 -42.22
CA THR A 102 9.97 8.90 -43.12
C THR A 102 10.14 7.70 -44.05
N PHE A 103 9.31 6.67 -43.92
CA PHE A 103 9.24 5.49 -44.79
C PHE A 103 7.85 5.41 -45.45
#